data_AF-A0A2G9MID1-F1
#
_entry.id   AF-A0A2G9MID1-F1
#
_cell.length_a   1.000
_cell.length_b   1.000
_cell.length_c   1.000
_cell.angle_alpha   90.00
_cell.angle_beta   90.00
_cell.angle_gamma   90.00
#
_symmetry.space_group_name_H-M   'P 1'
#
loop_
_entity.id
_entity.type
_entity.pdbx_description
1 polymer ?
#
loop_
_entity_poly.entity_id
_entity_poly.type
_entity_poly.pdbx_seq_one_letter_code
_entity_poly.pdbx_strand_id
1 'polypeptide(L)'
;MPQLIQFIKEARKKGYDDIQIKELLMNHSWPVDEIEEAFSKIKPKYKFENKVSIFLDSDLLRIIGKRARKNLFTIPEQIEDILRRSCIRTKNAATPEKLDDMLVSIFSRKKKKLKKR
;
A
#
# COMPACT_ATOMS: atom_id res chain seq x y z
N MET A 1 -26.85 16.84 -7.08
CA MET A 1 -25.70 15.92 -7.27
C MET A 1 -24.35 16.62 -7.53
N PRO A 2 -24.11 17.39 -8.63
CA PRO A 2 -22.76 17.94 -8.91
C PRO A 2 -22.30 18.99 -7.90
N GLN A 3 -23.22 19.80 -7.36
CA GLN A 3 -22.94 20.83 -6.35
C GLN A 3 -22.47 20.23 -5.02
N LEU A 4 -23.09 19.13 -4.56
CA LEU A 4 -22.71 18.43 -3.33
C LEU A 4 -21.30 17.85 -3.41
N ILE A 5 -20.95 17.27 -4.56
CA ILE A 5 -19.61 16.72 -4.80
C ILE A 5 -18.56 17.84 -4.79
N GLN A 6 -18.88 18.98 -5.38
CA GLN A 6 -17.98 20.14 -5.42
C GLN A 6 -17.77 20.73 -4.01
N PHE A 7 -18.85 20.83 -3.23
CA PHE A 7 -18.80 21.25 -1.83
C PHE A 7 -17.89 20.35 -0.98
N ILE A 8 -18.07 19.02 -1.06
CA ILE A 8 -17.25 18.06 -0.31
C ILE A 8 -15.76 18.19 -0.72
N LYS A 9 -15.47 18.40 -2.01
CA LYS A 9 -14.09 18.62 -2.49
C LYS A 9 -13.49 19.91 -1.95
N GLU A 10 -14.25 21.00 -1.91
CA GLU A 10 -13.79 22.27 -1.34
C GLU A 10 -13.58 22.20 0.17
N ALA A 11 -14.48 21.55 0.90
CA ALA A 11 -14.34 21.35 2.34
C ALA A 11 -13.10 20.52 2.68
N ARG A 12 -12.82 19.45 1.93
CA ARG A 12 -11.56 18.69 2.08
C ARG A 12 -10.32 19.52 1.78
N LYS A 13 -10.35 20.38 0.75
CA LYS A 13 -9.23 21.31 0.45
C LYS A 13 -8.98 22.29 1.59
N LYS A 14 -10.02 22.66 2.35
CA LYS A 14 -9.94 23.51 3.53
C LYS A 14 -9.49 22.75 4.79
N GLY A 15 -9.35 21.43 4.74
CA GLY A 15 -8.83 20.61 5.83
C GLY A 15 -9.87 20.06 6.80
N TYR A 16 -11.16 20.12 6.45
CA TYR A 16 -12.22 19.52 7.28
C TYR A 16 -12.21 17.99 7.18
N ASP A 17 -12.49 17.33 8.30
CA ASP A 17 -12.60 15.87 8.35
C ASP A 17 -13.95 15.39 7.77
N ASP A 18 -13.98 14.16 7.24
CA ASP A 18 -15.16 13.59 6.60
C ASP A 18 -16.36 13.51 7.56
N ILE A 19 -16.11 13.32 8.86
CA ILE A 19 -17.16 13.30 9.90
C ILE A 19 -17.81 14.68 10.03
N GLN A 20 -16.98 15.74 10.11
CA GLN A 20 -17.44 17.12 10.24
C GLN A 20 -18.26 17.56 9.02
N ILE A 21 -17.82 17.16 7.82
CA ILE A 21 -18.53 17.46 6.58
C ILE A 21 -19.90 16.77 6.55
N LYS A 22 -19.99 15.51 7.01
CA LYS A 22 -21.26 14.79 7.10
C LYS A 22 -22.23 15.44 8.07
N GLU A 23 -21.76 15.77 9.28
CA GLU A 23 -22.57 16.45 10.30
C GLU A 23 -23.12 17.79 9.78
N LEU A 24 -22.29 18.57 9.11
CA LEU A 24 -22.71 19.85 8.52
C LEU A 24 -23.76 19.68 7.43
N LEU A 25 -23.62 18.66 6.57
CA LEU A 25 -24.61 18.34 5.54
C LEU A 25 -25.93 17.84 6.13
N MET A 26 -25.89 17.03 7.19
CA MET A 26 -27.08 16.59 7.93
C MET A 26 -27.79 17.77 8.60
N ASN A 27 -27.05 18.70 9.20
CA ASN A 27 -27.61 19.91 9.81
C ASN A 27 -28.30 20.82 8.79
N HIS A 28 -27.82 20.83 7.55
CA HIS A 28 -28.45 21.55 6.44
C HIS A 28 -29.60 20.77 5.77
N SER A 29 -30.11 19.71 6.41
CA SER A 29 -31.25 18.90 5.94
C SER A 29 -31.02 18.21 4.59
N TRP A 30 -29.77 17.86 4.26
CA TRP A 30 -29.50 17.03 3.09
C TRP A 30 -29.90 15.57 3.39
N PRO A 31 -30.51 14.86 2.42
CA PRO A 31 -30.83 13.44 2.58
C PRO A 31 -29.58 12.60 2.82
N VAL A 32 -29.62 11.72 3.83
CA VAL A 32 -28.48 10.86 4.19
C VAL A 32 -28.05 10.00 3.00
N ASP A 33 -29.01 9.49 2.23
CA ASP A 33 -28.76 8.65 1.05
C ASP A 33 -27.90 9.38 -0.01
N GLU A 34 -28.19 10.66 -0.26
CA GLU A 34 -27.44 11.47 -1.23
C GLU A 34 -26.03 11.78 -0.75
N ILE A 35 -25.87 12.02 0.56
CA ILE A 35 -24.57 12.25 1.19
C ILE A 35 -23.69 11.01 1.01
N GLU A 36 -24.20 9.84 1.35
CA GLU A 36 -23.45 8.58 1.24
C GLU A 36 -23.08 8.24 -0.20
N GLU A 37 -23.98 8.49 -1.15
CA GLU A 37 -23.72 8.28 -2.57
C GLU A 37 -22.62 9.24 -3.08
N ALA A 38 -22.66 10.51 -2.66
CA ALA A 38 -21.64 11.50 -3.01
C ALA A 38 -20.26 11.14 -2.44
N PHE A 39 -20.18 10.73 -1.17
CA PHE A 39 -18.93 10.26 -0.57
C PHE A 39 -18.39 9.01 -1.28
N SER A 40 -19.26 8.08 -1.68
CA SER A 40 -18.88 6.87 -2.42
C SER A 40 -18.32 7.17 -3.81
N LYS A 41 -18.82 8.23 -4.47
CA LYS A 41 -18.29 8.71 -5.76
C LYS A 41 -16.94 9.43 -5.62
N ILE A 42 -16.69 10.09 -4.49
CA ILE A 42 -15.45 10.86 -4.26
C ILE A 42 -14.31 9.99 -3.75
N LYS A 43 -14.59 8.93 -2.98
CA LYS A 43 -13.55 7.99 -2.55
C LYS A 43 -12.80 7.49 -3.79
N PRO A 44 -11.46 7.63 -3.83
CA PRO A 44 -10.70 7.12 -4.96
C PRO A 44 -10.99 5.63 -5.06
N LYS A 45 -11.70 5.22 -6.11
CA LYS A 45 -11.74 3.81 -6.48
C LYS A 45 -10.29 3.46 -6.75
N TYR A 46 -9.69 2.63 -5.89
CA TYR A 46 -8.37 2.07 -6.14
C TYR A 46 -8.48 1.25 -7.43
N LYS A 47 -8.25 1.91 -8.57
CA LYS A 47 -8.28 1.29 -9.87
C LYS A 47 -6.94 0.62 -10.03
N PHE A 48 -6.86 -0.64 -9.61
CA PHE A 48 -5.85 -1.52 -10.18
C PHE A 48 -6.16 -1.61 -11.68
N GLU A 49 -5.30 -1.04 -12.52
CA GLU A 49 -5.42 -1.17 -13.98
C GLU A 49 -5.43 -2.65 -14.37
N ASN A 50 -4.70 -3.48 -13.60
CA ASN A 50 -4.59 -4.91 -13.79
C ASN A 50 -5.06 -5.65 -12.54
N LYS A 51 -5.96 -6.63 -12.72
CA LYS A 51 -6.40 -7.54 -11.67
C LYS A 51 -5.81 -8.92 -11.89
N VAL A 52 -5.28 -9.52 -10.82
CA VAL A 52 -4.75 -10.89 -10.85
C VAL A 52 -5.58 -11.71 -9.87
N SER A 53 -6.12 -12.83 -10.36
CA SER A 53 -6.77 -13.84 -9.52
C SER A 53 -5.76 -14.95 -9.26
N ILE A 54 -5.51 -15.26 -7.99
CA ILE A 54 -4.60 -16.31 -7.54
C ILE A 54 -5.37 -17.28 -6.65
N PHE A 55 -5.22 -18.56 -6.95
CA PHE A 55 -5.74 -19.64 -6.12
C PHE A 55 -4.62 -20.12 -5.21
N LEU A 56 -4.90 -20.21 -3.91
CA LEU A 56 -3.93 -20.60 -2.90
C LEU A 56 -4.52 -21.71 -2.05
N ASP A 57 -3.67 -22.66 -1.66
CA ASP A 57 -4.03 -23.69 -0.70
C ASP A 57 -4.35 -23.09 0.67
N SER A 58 -5.21 -23.79 1.42
CA SER A 58 -5.67 -23.36 2.75
C SER A 58 -4.51 -23.17 3.74
N ASP A 59 -3.48 -24.00 3.65
CA ASP A 59 -2.29 -23.89 4.48
C ASP A 59 -1.46 -22.64 4.18
N LEU A 60 -1.28 -22.31 2.89
CA LEU A 60 -0.59 -21.08 2.47
C LEU A 60 -1.36 -19.85 2.91
N LEU A 61 -2.69 -19.85 2.73
CA LEU A 61 -3.55 -18.75 3.16
C LEU A 61 -3.44 -18.52 4.68
N ARG A 62 -3.39 -19.60 5.46
CA ARG A 62 -3.20 -19.54 6.92
C ARG A 62 -1.86 -18.92 7.31
N ILE A 63 -0.78 -19.27 6.61
CA ILE A 63 0.56 -18.71 6.86
C ILE A 63 0.60 -17.22 6.50
N ILE A 64 0.07 -16.84 5.34
CA ILE A 64 0.01 -15.44 4.90
C ILE A 64 -0.84 -14.62 5.89
N GLY A 65 -1.97 -15.14 6.36
CA GLY A 65 -2.83 -14.48 7.34
C GLY A 65 -2.13 -14.22 8.68
N LYS A 66 -1.33 -15.17 9.18
CA LYS A 66 -0.50 -14.95 10.39
C LYS A 66 0.49 -13.80 10.20
N ARG A 67 1.11 -13.72 9.01
CA ARG A 67 2.09 -12.67 8.68
C ARG A 67 1.43 -11.30 8.50
N ALA A 68 0.28 -11.27 7.83
CA ALA A 68 -0.50 -10.06 7.61
C ALA A 68 -0.88 -9.39 8.95
N ARG A 69 -1.38 -10.17 9.92
CA ARG A 69 -1.69 -9.67 11.27
C ARG A 69 -0.48 -9.08 12.00
N LYS A 70 0.68 -9.73 11.89
CA LYS A 70 1.93 -9.24 12.52
C LYS A 70 2.38 -7.90 11.92
N ASN A 71 2.15 -7.70 10.63
CA ASN A 71 2.55 -6.50 9.91
C ASN A 71 1.44 -5.45 9.83
N LEU A 72 0.29 -5.66 10.49
CA LEU A 72 -0.88 -4.79 10.43
C LEU A 72 -1.40 -4.54 9.00
N PHE A 73 -1.35 -5.57 8.17
CA PHE A 73 -1.87 -5.55 6.79
C PHE A 73 -3.10 -6.44 6.64
N THR A 74 -3.90 -6.13 5.62
CA THR A 74 -4.86 -7.06 5.04
C THR A 74 -4.15 -8.14 4.23
N ILE A 75 -4.83 -9.27 3.96
CA ILE A 75 -4.25 -10.36 3.15
C ILE A 75 -3.82 -9.88 1.74
N PRO A 76 -4.64 -9.10 1.00
CA PRO A 76 -4.23 -8.58 -0.30
C PRO A 76 -2.99 -7.67 -0.24
N GLU A 77 -2.94 -6.75 0.72
CA GLU A 77 -1.78 -5.86 0.93
C GLU A 77 -0.52 -6.65 1.27
N GLN A 78 -0.65 -7.71 2.08
CA GLN A 78 0.47 -8.57 2.43
C GLN A 78 1.00 -9.35 1.21
N ILE A 79 0.11 -9.81 0.31
CA ILE A 79 0.49 -10.45 -0.95
C ILE A 79 1.19 -9.45 -1.87
N GLU A 80 0.67 -8.23 -1.97
CA GLU A 80 1.28 -7.16 -2.75
C GLU A 80 2.70 -6.84 -2.24
N ASP A 81 2.88 -6.72 -0.93
CA ASP A 81 4.19 -6.47 -0.32
C ASP A 81 5.19 -7.62 -0.60
N ILE A 82 4.72 -8.88 -0.58
CA ILE A 82 5.55 -10.04 -0.94
C ILE A 82 5.99 -9.95 -2.39
N LEU A 83 5.07 -9.70 -3.32
CA LEU A 83 5.37 -9.57 -4.75
C LEU A 83 6.33 -8.41 -5.00
N ARG A 84 6.08 -7.25 -4.39
CA ARG A 84 6.93 -6.06 -4.48
C ARG A 84 8.36 -6.36 -4.04
N ARG A 85 8.53 -6.96 -2.85
CA ARG A 85 9.85 -7.34 -2.32
C ARG A 85 10.55 -8.37 -3.20
N SER A 86 9.81 -9.34 -3.73
CA SER A 86 10.35 -10.34 -4.64
C SER A 86 10.92 -9.67 -5.90
N CYS A 87 10.15 -8.79 -6.54
CA CYS A 87 10.59 -8.07 -7.74
C CYS A 87 11.79 -7.16 -7.50
N ILE A 88 11.86 -6.47 -6.35
CA ILE A 88 13.00 -5.61 -6.01
C ILE A 88 14.26 -6.44 -5.74
N ARG A 89 14.12 -7.57 -5.02
CA ARG A 89 15.25 -8.46 -4.71
C ARG A 89 15.88 -9.02 -5.97
N THR A 90 15.09 -9.39 -6.98
CA THR A 90 15.59 -9.90 -8.26
C THR A 90 16.43 -8.86 -9.02
N LYS A 91 16.06 -7.58 -8.96
CA LYS A 91 16.80 -6.50 -9.65
C LYS A 91 18.18 -6.21 -9.03
N ASN A 92 18.35 -6.49 -7.74
CA ASN A 92 19.59 -6.28 -6.99
C ASN A 92 20.34 -7.59 -6.70
N ALA A 93 20.11 -8.65 -7.48
CA ALA A 93 20.98 -9.81 -7.42
C ALA A 93 22.40 -9.33 -7.77
N ALA A 94 23.24 -9.19 -6.74
CA ALA A 94 24.64 -8.87 -6.90
C ALA A 94 25.20 -9.84 -7.94
N THR A 95 25.84 -9.29 -8.98
CA THR A 95 26.63 -10.08 -9.92
C THR A 95 27.44 -11.09 -9.11
N PRO A 96 27.40 -12.40 -9.43
CA PRO A 96 28.18 -13.36 -8.69
C PRO A 96 29.64 -12.89 -8.73
N GLU A 97 30.22 -12.60 -7.58
CA GLU A 97 31.65 -12.32 -7.48
C GLU A 97 32.38 -13.54 -8.07
N LYS A 98 33.42 -13.30 -8.88
CA LYS A 98 34.26 -14.39 -9.38
C LYS A 98 34.77 -15.18 -8.18
N LEU A 99 34.89 -16.51 -8.30
CA LEU A 99 35.34 -17.38 -7.21
C LEU A 99 36.63 -16.85 -6.57
N ASP A 100 37.55 -16.34 -7.37
CA ASP A 100 38.80 -15.75 -6.91
C ASP A 100 38.58 -14.49 -6.04
N ASP A 101 37.66 -13.61 -6.42
CA ASP A 101 37.31 -12.42 -5.65
C ASP A 101 36.59 -12.77 -4.34
N MET A 102 35.80 -13.84 -4.33
CA MET A 102 35.14 -14.36 -3.14
C MET A 102 36.15 -14.96 -2.16
N LEU A 103 37.13 -15.73 -2.66
CA LEU A 103 38.21 -16.25 -1.82
C LEU A 103 39.06 -15.11 -1.27
N VAL A 104 39.40 -14.13 -2.11
CA VAL A 104 40.08 -12.91 -1.67
C VAL A 104 39.24 -12.16 -0.64
N SER A 105 37.91 -12.06 -0.75
CA SER A 105 37.07 -11.34 0.23
C SER A 105 36.97 -12.06 1.58
N ILE A 106 36.94 -13.40 1.59
CA ILE A 106 36.92 -14.22 2.81
C ILE A 106 38.25 -14.09 3.57
N PHE A 107 39.38 -14.09 2.85
CA PHE A 107 40.71 -14.07 3.46
C PHE A 107 41.31 -12.67 3.61
N SER A 108 40.82 -11.69 2.86
CA SER A 108 41.25 -10.30 2.98
C SER A 108 40.57 -9.66 4.19
N ARG A 109 41.33 -9.53 5.29
CA ARG A 109 40.95 -8.78 6.49
C ARG A 109 40.75 -7.27 6.26
N LYS A 110 40.53 -6.80 5.02
CA LYS A 110 40.28 -5.40 4.73
C LYS A 110 38.88 -5.03 5.26
N LYS A 111 38.85 -4.37 6.42
CA LYS A 111 37.67 -3.67 6.92
C LYS A 111 37.19 -2.70 5.83
N LYS A 112 36.02 -2.99 5.22
CA LYS A 112 35.32 -2.05 4.35
C LYS A 112 35.19 -0.72 5.10
N LYS A 113 35.93 0.32 4.68
CA LYS A 113 35.69 1.68 5.19
C LYS A 113 34.31 2.09 4.68
N LEU A 114 33.34 2.18 5.59
CA LEU A 114 32.05 2.83 5.29
C LEU A 114 32.36 4.24 4.79
N LYS A 115 32.03 4.54 3.51
CA LYS A 115 32.02 5.91 3.01
C LYS A 115 30.90 6.63 3.77
N LYS A 116 31.27 7.55 4.68
CA LYS A 116 30.32 8.50 5.26
C LYS A 116 29.74 9.33 4.10
N ARG A 117 28.43 9.32 3.99
CA ARG A 117 27.66 10.34 3.26
C ARG A 117 27.57 11.58 4.13
#